data_AF-A0A5A7P0U7-F1
#
_entry.id   AF-A0A5A7P0U7-F1
#
_cell.length_a   1.000
_cell.length_b   1.000
_cell.length_c   1.000
_cell.angle_alpha   90.00
_cell.angle_beta   90.00
_cell.angle_gamma   90.00
#
_symmetry.space_group_name_H-M   'P 1'
#
loop_
_entity.id
_entity.type
_entity.pdbx_description
1 polymer ?
#
loop_
_entity_poly.entity_id
_entity_poly.type
_entity_poly.pdbx_seq_one_letter_code
_entity_poly.pdbx_strand_id
1 'polypeptide(L)'
;MDSELVIHCGGCHCKRVRWRVRAPPSVVAWQCNCSDCSMRGNTHFVVPSQDFELNEDSKQFLTTYTFGTHTAKHTFCRICGITSFYIPRSNPDGVGVTVNCVDSGTLKNVEMRQFDGQNWESSFVQSGISSYSKIAPEKPE
;
A
#
# COMPACT_ATOMS: atom_id res chain seq x y z
N MET A 1 18.32 12.60 -2.49
CA MET A 1 19.01 11.35 -2.12
C MET A 1 18.13 10.23 -2.62
N ASP A 2 18.44 9.67 -3.80
CA ASP A 2 17.81 8.42 -4.23
C ASP A 2 18.13 7.38 -3.16
N SER A 3 17.12 7.02 -2.40
CA SER A 3 17.26 5.99 -1.40
C SER A 3 17.26 4.66 -2.15
N GLU A 4 18.36 3.92 -2.03
CA GLU A 4 18.49 2.57 -2.60
C GLU A 4 17.26 1.74 -2.25
N LEU A 5 16.61 1.18 -3.28
CA LEU A 5 15.46 0.32 -3.11
C LEU A 5 15.91 -1.03 -2.59
N VAL A 6 15.24 -1.53 -1.55
CA VAL A 6 15.44 -2.88 -1.03
C VAL A 6 14.16 -3.69 -1.23
N ILE A 7 14.29 -5.02 -1.21
CA ILE A 7 13.13 -5.91 -1.28
C ILE A 7 12.59 -6.12 0.13
N HIS A 8 11.34 -5.71 0.35
CA HIS A 8 10.56 -6.08 1.53
C HIS A 8 9.65 -7.25 1.19
N CYS A 9 9.63 -8.26 2.05
CA CYS A 9 8.69 -9.37 1.96
C CYS A 9 7.54 -9.14 2.94
N GLY A 10 6.37 -9.67 2.64
CA GLY A 10 5.25 -9.58 3.56
C GLY A 10 4.07 -10.42 3.16
N GLY A 11 2.96 -10.28 3.89
CA GLY A 11 1.78 -11.06 3.64
C GLY A 11 0.72 -11.00 4.72
N CYS A 12 -0.32 -11.80 4.58
CA CYS A 12 -1.37 -11.92 5.59
C CYS A 12 -0.92 -12.76 6.80
N HIS A 13 -1.72 -12.73 7.87
CA HIS A 13 -1.45 -13.49 9.11
C HIS A 13 -1.30 -15.00 8.86
N CYS A 14 -2.19 -15.62 8.09
CA CYS A 14 -2.16 -17.06 7.84
C CYS A 14 -1.15 -17.50 6.76
N LYS A 15 -0.31 -16.55 6.29
CA LYS A 15 0.80 -16.74 5.32
C LYS A 15 0.41 -17.33 3.96
N ARG A 16 -0.88 -17.42 3.65
CA ARG A 16 -1.39 -17.84 2.33
C ARG A 16 -1.30 -16.75 1.26
N VAL A 17 -1.34 -15.48 1.68
CA VAL A 17 -1.09 -14.33 0.81
C VAL A 17 0.31 -13.83 1.10
N ARG A 18 1.19 -13.85 0.10
CA ARG A 18 2.60 -13.48 0.18
C ARG A 18 3.00 -12.64 -1.03
N TRP A 19 3.81 -11.63 -0.79
CA TRP A 19 4.27 -10.70 -1.81
C TRP A 19 5.67 -10.21 -1.51
N ARG A 20 6.29 -9.59 -2.51
CA ARG A 20 7.53 -8.83 -2.43
C ARG A 20 7.28 -7.42 -2.95
N VAL A 21 7.96 -6.45 -2.37
CA VAL A 21 7.89 -5.06 -2.81
C VAL A 21 9.26 -4.40 -2.79
N ARG A 22 9.61 -3.68 -3.86
CA ARG A 22 10.79 -2.81 -3.93
C ARG A 22 10.42 -1.45 -3.36
N ALA A 23 11.02 -1.08 -2.24
CA ALA A 23 10.83 0.24 -1.61
C ALA A 23 12.06 0.61 -0.78
N PRO A 24 12.29 1.90 -0.47
CA PRO A 24 13.34 2.29 0.44
C PRO A 24 13.18 1.64 1.83
N PRO A 25 14.27 1.47 2.60
CA PRO A 25 14.20 1.03 4.01
C PRO A 25 13.42 1.99 4.92
N SER A 26 13.29 3.26 4.51
CA SER A 26 12.53 4.30 5.21
C SER A 26 11.37 4.74 4.34
N VAL A 27 10.14 4.56 4.80
CA VAL A 27 8.93 4.87 4.02
C VAL A 27 8.07 5.93 4.70
N VAL A 28 7.25 6.61 3.90
CA VAL A 28 6.13 7.42 4.40
C VAL A 28 4.87 6.59 4.32
N ALA A 29 4.21 6.36 5.45
CA ALA A 29 2.96 5.64 5.56
C ALA A 29 1.80 6.58 5.91
N TRP A 30 0.63 6.26 5.39
CA TRP A 30 -0.57 7.06 5.48
C TRP A 30 -1.64 6.34 6.29
N GLN A 31 -2.22 7.07 7.25
CA GLN A 31 -3.38 6.66 8.01
C GLN A 31 -4.58 7.50 7.57
N CYS A 32 -5.62 6.85 7.06
CA CYS A 32 -6.80 7.51 6.53
C CYS A 32 -7.98 7.36 7.49
N ASN A 33 -8.70 8.46 7.73
CA ASN A 33 -9.85 8.53 8.64
C ASN A 33 -11.22 8.30 7.96
N CYS A 34 -11.28 7.87 6.69
CA CYS A 34 -12.56 7.59 6.03
C CYS A 34 -13.27 6.39 6.68
N SER A 35 -14.56 6.22 6.40
CA SER A 35 -15.40 5.21 7.06
C SER A 35 -14.88 3.77 6.93
N ASP A 36 -14.32 3.37 5.79
CA ASP A 36 -13.74 2.02 5.63
C ASP A 36 -12.32 1.91 6.22
N CYS A 37 -11.42 2.86 5.92
CA CYS A 37 -10.02 2.79 6.36
C CYS A 37 -9.88 2.90 7.88
N SER A 38 -10.69 3.73 8.54
CA SER A 38 -10.70 3.87 10.00
C SER A 38 -11.16 2.57 10.68
N MET A 39 -12.21 1.92 10.17
CA MET A 39 -12.70 0.63 10.68
C MET A 39 -11.67 -0.49 10.48
N ARG A 40 -10.93 -0.48 9.38
CA ARG A 40 -9.85 -1.46 9.14
C ARG A 40 -8.59 -1.21 9.98
N GLY A 41 -8.40 0.00 10.49
CA GLY A 41 -7.15 0.42 11.13
C GLY A 41 -5.94 0.33 10.19
N ASN A 42 -6.14 0.58 8.88
CA ASN A 42 -5.10 0.34 7.88
C ASN A 42 -4.14 1.53 7.76
N THR A 43 -2.87 1.29 8.08
CA THR A 43 -1.74 2.19 7.82
C THR A 43 -0.89 1.60 6.71
N HIS A 44 -0.66 2.35 5.64
CA HIS A 44 0.01 1.84 4.45
C HIS A 44 0.98 2.84 3.82
N PHE A 45 2.07 2.35 3.23
CA PHE A 45 2.88 3.12 2.29
C PHE A 45 2.50 2.75 0.86
N VAL A 46 2.78 3.63 -0.09
CA VAL A 46 2.45 3.41 -1.50
C VAL A 46 3.72 3.17 -2.31
N VAL A 47 3.64 2.25 -3.26
CA VAL A 47 4.66 2.01 -4.29
C VAL A 47 4.04 2.02 -5.69
N PRO A 48 4.83 2.27 -6.75
CA PRO A 48 4.42 1.99 -8.11
C PRO A 48 4.05 0.50 -8.30
N SER A 49 3.07 0.20 -9.16
CA SER A 49 2.64 -1.20 -9.37
C SER A 49 3.76 -2.11 -9.87
N GLN A 50 4.71 -1.58 -10.65
CA GLN A 50 5.87 -2.34 -11.15
C GLN A 50 6.85 -2.78 -10.05
N ASP A 51 6.77 -2.16 -8.87
CA ASP A 51 7.63 -2.47 -7.73
C ASP A 51 6.98 -3.48 -6.79
N PHE A 52 5.74 -3.91 -7.06
CA PHE A 52 5.01 -4.89 -6.28
C PHE A 52 4.85 -6.21 -7.04
N GLU A 53 5.17 -7.31 -6.38
CA GLU A 53 5.04 -8.66 -6.91
C GLU A 53 4.24 -9.53 -5.94
N LEU A 54 3.12 -10.10 -6.42
CA LEU A 54 2.32 -11.05 -5.66
C LEU A 54 2.74 -12.48 -6.03
N ASN A 55 2.98 -13.34 -5.05
CA ASN A 55 3.21 -14.76 -5.32
C ASN A 55 1.98 -15.37 -5.99
N GLU A 56 2.14 -16.08 -7.11
CA GLU A 56 1.04 -16.61 -7.92
C GLU A 56 0.01 -17.42 -7.10
N ASP A 57 0.49 -18.33 -6.24
CA ASP A 57 -0.37 -19.15 -5.38
C ASP A 57 -1.24 -18.33 -4.41
N SER A 58 -0.88 -17.07 -4.14
CA SER A 58 -1.64 -16.18 -3.26
C SER A 58 -2.96 -15.73 -3.88
N LYS A 59 -3.06 -15.68 -5.22
CA LYS A 59 -4.23 -15.13 -5.93
C LYS A 59 -5.53 -15.83 -5.54
N GLN A 60 -5.48 -17.15 -5.31
CA GLN A 60 -6.66 -17.94 -4.93
C GLN A 60 -7.20 -17.64 -3.52
N PHE A 61 -6.42 -16.94 -2.68
CA PHE A 61 -6.80 -16.61 -1.30
C PHE A 61 -7.25 -15.15 -1.14
N LEU A 62 -7.30 -14.40 -2.23
CA LEU A 62 -7.71 -13.01 -2.24
C LEU A 62 -9.22 -12.88 -2.48
N THR A 63 -9.79 -11.85 -1.88
CA THR A 63 -11.09 -11.30 -2.25
C THR A 63 -10.99 -9.78 -2.21
N THR A 64 -11.88 -9.10 -2.93
CA THR A 64 -11.83 -7.64 -3.09
C THR A 64 -13.19 -7.03 -2.81
N TYR A 65 -13.20 -6.02 -1.94
CA TYR A 65 -14.34 -5.17 -1.69
C TYR A 65 -14.14 -3.81 -2.37
N THR A 66 -15.20 -3.27 -2.97
CA THR A 66 -15.19 -1.94 -3.60
C THR A 66 -16.52 -1.24 -3.34
N PHE A 67 -16.48 0.08 -3.21
CA PHE A 67 -17.66 0.93 -3.00
C PHE A 67 -17.37 2.34 -3.50
N GLY A 68 -18.38 3.23 -3.45
CA GLY A 68 -18.24 4.62 -3.86
C GLY A 68 -17.86 4.75 -5.33
N THR A 69 -16.70 5.32 -5.63
CA THR A 69 -16.21 5.43 -7.02
C THR A 69 -15.75 4.10 -7.63
N HIS A 70 -15.69 3.03 -6.82
CA HIS A 70 -15.13 1.73 -7.19
C HIS A 70 -13.67 1.75 -7.67
N THR A 71 -12.97 2.88 -7.52
CA THR A 71 -11.56 3.05 -7.87
C THR A 71 -10.66 2.28 -6.91
N ALA A 72 -10.88 2.45 -5.61
CA ALA A 72 -10.16 1.68 -4.61
C ALA A 72 -10.57 0.21 -4.68
N LYS A 73 -9.57 -0.67 -4.67
CA LYS A 73 -9.75 -2.13 -4.59
C LYS A 73 -9.25 -2.60 -3.24
N HIS A 74 -10.16 -2.68 -2.25
CA HIS A 74 -9.84 -3.15 -0.91
C HIS A 74 -9.69 -4.68 -0.92
N THR A 75 -8.49 -5.13 -1.29
CA THR A 75 -8.11 -6.54 -1.41
C THR A 75 -7.67 -7.08 -0.05
N PHE A 76 -8.11 -8.28 0.33
CA PHE A 76 -7.72 -8.92 1.58
C PHE A 76 -7.76 -10.43 1.50
N CYS A 77 -7.11 -11.09 2.46
CA CYS A 77 -7.13 -12.54 2.55
C CYS A 77 -8.51 -13.04 2.98
N ARG A 78 -9.18 -13.81 2.11
CA ARG A 78 -10.50 -14.40 2.41
C ARG A 78 -10.47 -15.45 3.53
N ILE A 79 -9.28 -15.89 3.94
CA ILE A 79 -9.09 -16.93 4.98
C ILE A 79 -8.93 -16.31 6.37
N CYS A 80 -8.17 -15.21 6.51
CA CYS A 80 -7.88 -14.61 7.81
C CYS A 80 -8.28 -13.12 7.92
N GLY A 81 -8.93 -12.55 6.91
CA GLY A 81 -9.44 -11.18 6.91
C GLY A 81 -8.40 -10.06 6.74
N ILE A 82 -7.10 -10.37 6.86
CA ILE A 82 -6.03 -9.35 6.82
C ILE A 82 -5.90 -8.75 5.41
N THR A 83 -6.02 -7.42 5.34
CA THR A 83 -5.58 -6.58 4.22
C THR A 83 -4.07 -6.38 4.35
N SER A 84 -3.27 -7.14 3.60
CA SER A 84 -1.81 -6.95 3.57
C SER A 84 -1.35 -5.99 2.47
N PHE A 85 -2.19 -5.79 1.45
CA PHE A 85 -2.03 -4.78 0.41
C PHE A 85 -3.39 -4.49 -0.23
N TYR A 86 -3.51 -3.35 -0.92
CA TYR A 86 -4.71 -2.99 -1.67
C TYR A 86 -4.38 -1.93 -2.74
N ILE A 87 -5.32 -1.63 -3.64
CA ILE A 87 -5.17 -0.52 -4.61
C ILE A 87 -5.95 0.69 -4.06
N PRO A 88 -5.28 1.78 -3.63
CA PRO A 88 -5.96 2.95 -3.07
C PRO A 88 -6.60 3.83 -4.16
N ARG A 89 -7.66 4.58 -3.80
CA ARG A 89 -8.30 5.57 -4.71
C ARG A 89 -7.31 6.64 -5.19
N SER A 90 -6.38 7.05 -4.33
CA SER A 90 -5.39 8.08 -4.61
C SER A 90 -4.30 7.66 -5.60
N ASN A 91 -4.05 6.36 -5.71
CA ASN A 91 -2.98 5.78 -6.53
C ASN A 91 -3.53 4.54 -7.25
N PRO A 92 -4.45 4.69 -8.22
CA PRO A 92 -5.00 3.55 -8.97
C PRO A 92 -3.95 2.82 -9.82
N ASP A 93 -2.78 3.44 -10.02
CA ASP A 93 -1.59 2.93 -10.70
C ASP A 93 -0.53 2.38 -9.72
N GLY A 94 -0.81 2.37 -8.42
CA GLY A 94 0.08 1.90 -7.37
C GLY A 94 -0.56 0.88 -6.43
N VAL A 95 0.26 0.41 -5.50
CA VAL A 95 -0.16 -0.54 -4.46
C VAL A 95 0.09 0.08 -3.09
N GLY A 96 -0.93 0.10 -2.25
CA GLY A 96 -0.82 0.43 -0.84
C GLY A 96 -0.46 -0.82 -0.03
N VAL A 97 0.72 -0.85 0.57
CA VAL A 97 1.22 -1.97 1.39
C VAL A 97 1.02 -1.67 2.87
N THR A 98 0.30 -2.53 3.58
CA THR A 98 0.04 -2.35 5.01
C THR A 98 1.33 -2.56 5.80
N VAL A 99 1.76 -1.54 6.54
CA VAL A 99 3.06 -1.52 7.26
C VAL A 99 3.23 -2.73 8.17
N ASN A 100 2.20 -3.06 8.95
CA ASN A 100 2.21 -4.16 9.91
C ASN A 100 2.23 -5.56 9.25
N CYS A 101 2.09 -5.64 7.92
CA CYS A 101 2.16 -6.88 7.17
C CYS A 101 3.51 -7.11 6.47
N VAL A 102 4.45 -6.17 6.60
CA VAL A 102 5.84 -6.34 6.19
C VAL A 102 6.53 -7.23 7.21
N ASP A 103 7.20 -8.29 6.75
CA ASP A 103 7.99 -9.13 7.65
C ASP A 103 9.20 -8.34 8.20
N SER A 104 9.61 -8.66 9.42
CA SER A 104 10.75 -8.01 10.07
C SER A 104 12.04 -8.16 9.24
N GLY A 105 12.79 -7.08 9.07
CA GLY A 105 14.13 -7.14 8.48
C GLY A 105 14.53 -5.86 7.77
N THR A 106 13.95 -5.62 6.60
CA THR A 106 14.38 -4.59 5.64
C THR A 106 13.73 -3.22 5.87
N LEU A 107 12.53 -3.18 6.46
CA LEU A 107 11.86 -1.94 6.83
C LEU A 107 12.46 -1.40 8.14
N LYS A 108 13.06 -0.22 8.10
CA LYS A 108 13.81 0.39 9.21
C LYS A 108 13.09 1.56 9.84
N ASN A 109 12.47 2.43 9.04
CA ASN A 109 11.77 3.61 9.52
C ASN A 109 10.44 3.79 8.81
N VAL A 110 9.44 4.27 9.55
CA VAL A 110 8.11 4.57 9.03
C VAL A 110 7.70 5.95 9.52
N GLU A 111 7.73 6.93 8.63
CA GLU A 111 7.14 8.25 8.89
C GLU A 111 5.63 8.15 8.72
N MET A 112 4.88 8.45 9.78
CA MET A 112 3.42 8.39 9.77
C MET A 112 2.82 9.75 9.39
N ARG A 113 1.97 9.75 8.36
CA ARG A 113 1.16 10.91 7.94
C ARG A 113 -0.32 10.61 8.01
N GLN A 114 -1.10 11.63 8.33
CA GLN A 114 -2.55 11.55 8.33
C GLN A 114 -3.10 11.94 6.95
N PHE A 115 -4.15 11.26 6.52
CA PHE A 115 -4.92 11.59 5.33
C PHE A 115 -6.38 11.79 5.73
N ASP A 116 -6.94 12.95 5.40
CA ASP A 116 -8.34 13.26 5.69
C ASP A 116 -9.24 12.73 4.58
N GLY A 117 -9.59 11.46 4.69
CA GLY A 117 -10.47 10.78 3.75
C GLY A 117 -11.95 11.14 3.92
N GLN A 118 -12.34 11.86 4.97
CA GLN A 118 -13.69 12.44 5.07
C GLN A 118 -13.82 13.67 4.17
N ASN A 119 -12.74 14.43 4.00
CA ASN A 119 -12.63 15.58 3.09
C ASN A 119 -11.69 15.27 1.92
N TRP A 120 -11.99 14.18 1.19
CA TRP A 120 -11.07 13.54 0.24
C TRP A 120 -10.50 14.49 -0.82
N GLU A 121 -11.34 15.31 -1.46
CA GLU A 121 -10.93 16.17 -2.58
C GLU A 121 -9.88 17.20 -2.15
N SER A 122 -10.07 17.83 -0.99
CA SER A 122 -9.12 18.79 -0.42
C SER A 122 -7.83 18.09 0.00
N SER A 123 -7.94 16.97 0.72
CA SER A 123 -6.78 16.23 1.23
C SER A 123 -5.93 15.65 0.10
N PHE A 124 -6.55 15.17 -0.97
CA PHE A 124 -5.85 14.62 -2.13
C PHE A 124 -4.95 15.67 -2.80
N VAL A 125 -5.45 16.90 -2.99
CA VAL A 125 -4.68 17.99 -3.59
C VAL A 125 -3.50 18.42 -2.70
N GLN A 126 -3.71 18.49 -1.38
CA GLN A 126 -2.71 19.03 -0.45
C GLN A 126 -1.64 18.03 -0.02
N SER A 127 -1.98 16.74 0.04
CA SER A 127 -1.11 15.70 0.63
C SER A 127 0.06 15.29 -0.27
N GLY A 128 -0.08 15.44 -1.59
CA GLY A 128 0.89 14.91 -2.55
C GLY A 128 0.97 13.37 -2.58
N ILE A 129 0.02 12.66 -1.97
CA ILE A 129 0.03 11.19 -1.86
C ILE A 129 0.08 10.49 -3.23
N SER A 130 -0.47 11.11 -4.27
CA SER A 130 -0.47 10.60 -5.64
C SER A 130 0.94 10.45 -6.24
N SER A 131 1.93 11.20 -5.74
CA SER A 131 3.31 11.14 -6.22
C SER A 131 4.02 9.83 -5.88
N TYR A 132 3.59 9.13 -4.82
CA TYR A 132 4.25 7.92 -4.33
C TYR A 132 4.07 6.68 -5.23
N SER A 133 3.13 6.72 -6.19
CA SER A 133 3.02 5.68 -7.23
C SER A 133 3.69 6.05 -8.54
N LYS A 134 4.28 7.26 -8.64
CA LYS A 134 4.97 7.72 -9.84
C LYS A 134 6.40 7.23 -9.85
N ILE A 135 6.82 6.72 -11.00
CA ILE A 135 8.20 6.29 -11.23
C ILE A 135 9.04 7.56 -11.37
N ALA A 136 10.15 7.65 -10.64
CA ALA A 136 11.11 8.72 -10.87
C ALA A 136 11.66 8.58 -12.31
N PRO A 137 11.81 9.67 -13.08
CA PRO A 137 12.34 9.58 -14.43
C PRO A 137 13.69 8.86 -14.41
N GLU A 138 13.86 7.85 -15.27
CA GLU A 138 15.15 7.21 -15.49
C GLU A 138 16.16 8.29 -15.85
N LYS A 139 17.29 8.31 -15.14
CA LYS A 139 18.39 9.21 -15.45
C LYS A 139 18.91 8.81 -16.83
N PRO A 140 18.94 9.70 -17.83
CA PRO A 140 19.56 9.37 -19.11
C PRO A 140 21.04 9.04 -18.87
N GLU A 141 21.52 7.96 -19.49
CA GLU A 141 22.94 7.57 -19.54
C GLU A 141 23.83 8.71 -20.05
#